data_AF-A0A355BYP2-F1
#
_entry.id   AF-A0A355BYP2-F1
#
_cell.length_a   1.000
_cell.length_b   1.000
_cell.length_c   1.000
_cell.angle_alpha   90.00
_cell.angle_beta   90.00
_cell.angle_gamma   90.00
#
_symmetry.space_group_name_H-M   'P 1'
#
loop_
_entity.id
_entity.type
_entity.pdbx_description
1 polymer ?
#
loop_
_entity_poly.entity_id
_entity_poly.type
_entity_poly.pdbx_seq_one_letter_code
_entity_poly.pdbx_strand_id
1 'polypeptide(L)' 'MGKARNERRVAPDQAMAKASNLRVSPQKLNLVAQMIRGKKVEKALAELEFSHKRISKEV' A
#
# COMPACT_ATOMS: atom_id res chain seq x y z
N MET A 1 -31.57 -12.74 -13.44
CA MET A 1 -30.55 -13.27 -12.52
C MET A 1 -29.52 -12.19 -12.24
N GLY A 2 -29.77 -11.34 -11.24
CA GLY A 2 -28.89 -10.23 -10.86
C GLY A 2 -27.77 -10.71 -9.94
N LYS A 3 -26.52 -10.30 -10.19
CA LYS A 3 -25.38 -10.61 -9.31
C LYS A 3 -25.60 -10.00 -7.92
N ALA A 4 -25.28 -10.76 -6.88
CA ALA A 4 -25.30 -10.28 -5.50
C ALA A 4 -24.37 -9.08 -5.31
N ARG A 5 -24.78 -8.13 -4.48
CA ARG A 5 -24.03 -6.90 -4.20
C ARG A 5 -22.77 -7.26 -3.40
N ASN A 6 -21.61 -6.82 -3.87
CA ASN A 6 -20.34 -7.09 -3.19
C ASN A 6 -20.18 -6.07 -2.06
N GLU A 7 -20.22 -6.53 -0.82
CA GLU A 7 -20.16 -5.67 0.36
C GLU A 7 -18.76 -5.08 0.57
N ARG A 8 -18.72 -3.93 1.26
CA ARG A 8 -17.46 -3.27 1.60
C ARG A 8 -16.72 -4.14 2.63
N ARG A 9 -15.44 -4.41 2.36
CA ARG A 9 -14.59 -5.27 3.21
C ARG A 9 -14.13 -4.61 4.51
N VAL A 10 -14.36 -3.31 4.68
CA VAL A 10 -13.91 -2.52 5.82
C VAL A 10 -15.08 -1.77 6.43
N ALA A 11 -14.98 -1.53 7.74
CA ALA A 11 -15.94 -0.75 8.52
C ALA A 11 -16.09 0.70 7.97
N PRO A 12 -17.18 1.41 8.30
CA PRO A 12 -17.44 2.74 7.75
C PRO A 12 -16.36 3.78 8.08
N ASP A 13 -15.69 3.62 9.21
CA ASP A 13 -14.60 4.45 9.76
C ASP A 13 -13.20 4.09 9.23
N GLN A 14 -13.08 2.98 8.50
CA GLN A 14 -11.80 2.45 8.03
C GLN A 14 -11.60 2.66 6.54
N ALA A 15 -10.37 3.03 6.17
CA ALA A 15 -9.95 3.17 4.79
C ALA A 15 -8.96 2.06 4.42
N MET A 16 -9.14 1.47 3.25
CA MET A 16 -8.19 0.53 2.66
C MET A 16 -7.97 0.91 1.20
N ALA A 17 -6.71 1.13 0.84
CA ALA A 17 -6.27 1.30 -0.54
C ALA A 17 -5.56 0.03 -1.01
N LYS A 18 -5.74 -0.35 -2.28
CA LYS A 18 -5.11 -1.53 -2.88
C LYS A 18 -4.50 -1.17 -4.23
N ALA A 19 -3.20 -1.34 -4.36
CA ALA A 19 -2.51 -1.36 -5.64
C ALA A 19 -2.36 -2.81 -6.13
N SER A 20 -2.72 -3.06 -7.39
CA SER A 20 -2.53 -4.35 -8.05
C SER A 20 -1.83 -4.14 -9.40
N ASN A 21 -1.17 -5.19 -9.91
CA ASN A 21 -0.45 -5.17 -11.18
C ASN A 21 0.77 -4.22 -11.21
N LEU A 22 1.45 -4.07 -10.07
CA LEU A 22 2.71 -3.33 -9.97
C LEU A 22 3.82 -4.06 -10.73
N ARG A 23 4.59 -3.34 -11.55
CA ARG A 23 5.64 -3.91 -12.42
C ARG A 23 6.97 -4.03 -11.67
N VAL A 24 6.98 -4.80 -10.58
CA VAL A 24 8.10 -4.96 -9.65
C VAL A 24 8.08 -6.34 -9.01
N SER A 25 9.26 -6.86 -8.64
CA SER A 25 9.36 -8.12 -7.91
C SER A 25 8.74 -7.97 -6.51
N PRO A 26 7.94 -8.95 -6.04
CA PRO A 26 7.36 -8.95 -4.69
C PRO A 26 8.40 -8.78 -3.59
N GLN A 27 9.62 -9.32 -3.76
CA GLN A 27 10.69 -9.18 -2.78
C GLN A 27 11.15 -7.72 -2.65
N LYS A 28 11.31 -7.02 -3.77
CA LYS A 28 11.72 -5.60 -3.77
C LYS A 28 10.65 -4.70 -3.13
N LEU A 29 9.38 -5.02 -3.36
CA LEU A 29 8.25 -4.36 -2.70
C LEU A 29 8.28 -4.61 -1.20
N ASN A 30 8.43 -5.86 -0.78
CA ASN A 30 8.37 -6.22 0.63
C ASN A 30 9.44 -5.51 1.46
N LEU A 31 10.64 -5.28 0.91
CA LEU A 31 11.68 -4.52 1.59
C LEU A 31 11.25 -3.08 1.95
N VAL A 32 10.54 -2.39 1.05
CA VAL A 32 10.00 -1.04 1.32
C VAL A 32 8.79 -1.12 2.25
N ALA A 33 7.90 -2.07 2.02
CA ALA A 33 6.70 -2.24 2.84
C ALA A 33 7.04 -2.58 4.30
N GLN A 34 8.07 -3.40 4.53
CA GLN A 34 8.57 -3.69 5.88
C GLN A 34 9.13 -2.45 6.56
N MET A 35 9.82 -1.59 5.82
CA MET A 35 10.42 -0.36 6.34
C MET A 35 9.36 0.63 6.87
N ILE A 36 8.23 0.79 6.18
CA ILE A 36 7.19 1.77 6.56
C ILE A 36 6.12 1.21 7.50
N ARG A 37 6.06 -0.11 7.69
CA ARG A 37 5.02 -0.77 8.50
C ARG A 37 5.09 -0.33 9.96
N GLY A 38 3.95 0.09 10.52
CA GLY A 38 3.83 0.48 11.92
C GLY A 38 4.38 1.87 12.26
N LYS A 39 4.90 2.62 11.27
CA LYS A 39 5.34 4.01 11.47
C LYS A 39 4.15 4.96 11.42
N LYS A 40 4.29 6.11 12.07
CA LYS A 40 3.36 7.23 11.87
C LYS A 40 3.39 7.68 10.41
N VAL A 41 2.24 8.12 9.90
CA VAL A 41 2.04 8.49 8.50
C VAL A 41 3.09 9.50 8.02
N GLU A 42 3.34 10.56 8.78
CA GLU A 42 4.32 11.60 8.44
C GLU A 42 5.74 11.02 8.26
N LYS A 43 6.15 10.13 9.15
CA LYS A 43 7.48 9.49 9.09
C LYS A 43 7.57 8.53 7.90
N ALA A 44 6.51 7.77 7.63
CA ALA A 44 6.46 6.86 6.49
C ALA A 44 6.55 7.63 5.16
N LEU A 45 5.87 8.77 5.04
CA LEU A 45 5.91 9.62 3.85
C LEU A 45 7.32 10.18 3.62
N ALA A 46 7.97 10.72 4.66
CA ALA A 46 9.33 11.24 4.55
C ALA A 46 10.33 10.14 4.13
N GLU A 47 10.22 8.93 4.67
CA GLU A 47 11.10 7.82 4.28
C GLU A 47 10.87 7.33 2.85
N LEU A 48 9.63 7.36 2.36
CA LEU A 48 9.31 7.02 0.97
C LEU A 48 9.85 8.06 0.00
N GLU A 49 9.76 9.34 0.35
CA GLU A 49 10.20 10.46 -0.49
C GLU A 49 11.71 10.42 -0.76
N PHE A 50 12.53 10.13 0.26
CA PHE A 50 14.00 10.10 0.13
C PHE A 50 14.59 8.70 -0.14
N SER A 51 13.75 7.69 -0.35
CA SER A 51 14.23 6.34 -0.64
C SER A 51 14.80 6.23 -2.07
N HIS A 52 16.00 5.68 -2.20
CA HIS A 52 16.62 5.37 -3.49
C HIS A 52 15.96 4.21 -4.25
N LYS A 53 15.01 3.50 -3.63
CA LYS A 53 14.32 2.36 -4.27
C LYS A 53 13.23 2.88 -5.20
N ARG A 54 13.28 2.51 -6.48
CA ARG A 54 12.29 2.93 -7.51
C ARG A 54 10.83 2.77 -7.07
N ILE A 55 10.53 1.67 -6.36
CA ILE A 55 9.17 1.33 -5.95
C ILE A 55 8.60 2.29 -4.89
N SER A 56 9.42 3.08 -4.21
CA SER A 56 8.95 4.04 -3.21
C SER A 56 8.05 5.14 -3.77
N LYS A 57 8.00 5.31 -5.11
CA LYS A 57 7.05 6.22 -5.79
C LYS A 57 5.67 5.59 -6.02
N GLU A 58 5.56 4.26 -5.92
CA GLU A 58 4.34 3.49 -6.19
C GLU A 58 3.69 2.92 -4.92
N VAL A 59 4.35 3.09 -3.76
CA VAL A 59 3.94 2.61 -2.42
C VAL A 59 3.48 3.80 -1.60
#